data_AF-A0A3N2PAJ9-F1
#
_entry.id   AF-A0A3N2PAJ9-F1
#
_cell.length_a   1.000
_cell.length_b   1.000
_cell.length_c   1.000
_cell.angle_alpha   90.00
_cell.angle_beta   90.00
_cell.angle_gamma   90.00
#
_symmetry.space_group_name_H-M   'P 1'
#
loop_
_entity.id
_entity.type
_entity.pdbx_description
1 polymer ?
#
loop_
_entity_poly.entity_id
_entity_poly.type
_entity_poly.pdbx_seq_one_letter_code
_entity_poly.pdbx_strand_id
1 'polypeptide(L)'
;MVNANGTLARGFGVISSSRLAVGQYQVIFIQNVTRSAYLATIGLTGSAGVSPPGEIAVVGRAGNPNGVFVQTFTSAGVPDDRSFHLHVSS
;
A
#
# COMPACT_ATOMS: atom_id res chain seq x y z
N MET A 1 -6.33 0.15 3.92
CA MET A 1 -6.34 -0.97 2.95
C MET A 1 -6.70 -0.43 1.58
N VAL A 2 -6.01 -0.90 0.55
CA VAL A 2 -6.06 -0.40 -0.82
C VAL A 2 -6.37 -1.57 -1.75
N ASN A 3 -7.26 -1.36 -2.71
CA ASN A 3 -7.61 -2.36 -3.72
C ASN A 3 -6.47 -2.52 -4.75
N ALA A 4 -6.42 -3.66 -5.45
CA ALA A 4 -5.42 -3.92 -6.50
C ALA A 4 -5.37 -2.83 -7.59
N ASN A 5 -6.49 -2.18 -7.91
CA ASN A 5 -6.54 -1.06 -8.85
C ASN A 5 -6.06 0.29 -8.26
N GLY A 6 -5.61 0.31 -7.00
CA GLY A 6 -5.07 1.48 -6.30
C GLY A 6 -6.10 2.35 -5.59
N THR A 7 -7.40 2.04 -5.68
CA THR A 7 -8.45 2.80 -4.99
C THR A 7 -8.49 2.50 -3.49
N LEU A 8 -8.77 3.52 -2.69
CA LEU A 8 -8.89 3.37 -1.24
C LEU A 8 -10.17 2.62 -0.92
N ALA A 9 -10.05 1.48 -0.26
CA ALA A 9 -11.22 0.71 0.14
C ALA A 9 -11.71 1.11 1.55
N ARG A 10 -10.79 1.20 2.51
CA ARG A 10 -11.01 1.75 3.87
C ARG A 10 -9.68 2.27 4.41
N GLY A 11 -9.69 3.33 5.21
CA GLY A 11 -8.49 3.86 5.85
C GLY A 11 -8.80 4.89 6.92
N PHE A 12 -7.84 5.15 7.80
CA PHE A 12 -7.89 6.20 8.80
C PHE A 12 -6.72 7.16 8.58
N GLY A 13 -6.99 8.47 8.61
CA GLY A 13 -5.98 9.49 8.32
C GLY A 13 -5.44 9.48 6.89
N VAL A 14 -6.08 8.75 5.96
CA VAL A 14 -5.69 8.69 4.54
C VAL A 14 -6.52 9.70 3.75
N ILE A 15 -5.86 10.57 3.00
CA ILE A 15 -6.48 11.50 2.04
C ILE A 15 -6.80 10.76 0.74
N SER A 16 -5.83 10.01 0.21
CA SER A 16 -5.98 9.33 -1.07
C SER A 16 -5.03 8.14 -1.22
N SER A 17 -5.37 7.25 -2.15
CA SER A 17 -4.45 6.25 -2.68
C SER A 17 -4.57 6.18 -4.18
N SER A 18 -3.48 5.83 -4.87
CA SER A 18 -3.52 5.59 -6.31
C SER A 18 -2.46 4.60 -6.74
N ARG A 19 -2.75 3.88 -7.83
CA ARG A 19 -1.75 3.10 -8.57
C ARG A 19 -0.93 4.05 -9.45
N LEU A 20 0.38 3.82 -9.50
CA LEU A 20 1.34 4.61 -10.30
C LEU A 20 1.83 3.82 -11.51
N ALA A 21 2.07 2.53 -11.32
CA ALA A 21 2.47 1.55 -12.32
C ALA A 21 2.04 0.15 -11.84
N VAL A 22 2.31 -0.90 -12.62
CA VAL A 22 2.06 -2.29 -12.20
C VAL A 22 2.75 -2.57 -10.87
N GLY A 23 1.97 -2.98 -9.87
CA GLY A 23 2.42 -3.28 -8.52
C GLY A 23 2.94 -2.08 -7.74
N GLN A 24 2.80 -0.84 -8.22
CA GLN A 24 3.32 0.35 -7.54
C GLN A 24 2.21 1.30 -7.13
N TYR A 25 2.22 1.72 -5.87
CA TYR A 25 1.16 2.52 -5.29
C TYR A 25 1.71 3.65 -4.43
N GLN A 26 0.84 4.65 -4.23
CA GLN A 26 1.02 5.64 -3.19
C GLN A 26 -0.19 5.69 -2.29
N VAL A 27 0.05 5.97 -1.01
CA VAL A 27 -0.98 6.28 -0.03
C VAL A 27 -0.59 7.60 0.64
N ILE A 28 -1.47 8.59 0.54
CA ILE A 28 -1.24 9.94 1.08
C ILE A 28 -2.08 10.12 2.34
N PHE A 29 -1.43 10.58 3.40
CA PHE A 29 -2.02 10.80 4.73
C PHE A 29 -2.28 12.27 5.00
N ILE A 30 -3.10 12.56 6.00
CA ILE A 30 -3.42 13.93 6.44
C ILE A 30 -2.22 14.58 7.15
N GLN A 31 -1.35 13.78 7.76
CA GLN A 31 -0.16 14.26 8.47
C GLN A 31 1.15 13.86 7.78
N ASN A 32 2.23 14.52 8.20
CA ASN A 32 3.59 14.10 7.88
C ASN A 32 3.88 12.77 8.57
N VAL A 33 4.30 11.78 7.79
CA VAL A 33 4.60 10.41 8.24
C VAL A 33 6.08 10.05 8.13
N THR A 34 6.96 10.98 7.76
CA THR A 34 8.39 10.72 7.51
C THR A 34 9.14 9.99 8.63
N ARG A 35 8.70 10.13 9.89
CA ARG A 35 9.31 9.50 11.07
C ARG A 35 8.50 8.33 11.63
N SER A 36 7.47 7.89 10.91
CA SER A 36 6.59 6.78 11.30
C SER A 36 7.16 5.43 10.88
N ALA A 37 6.74 4.37 11.58
CA ALA A 37 6.91 3.00 11.14
C ALA A 37 5.82 2.63 10.12
N TYR A 38 6.20 1.86 9.10
CA TYR A 38 5.28 1.35 8.07
C TYR A 38 5.25 -0.17 8.09
N LEU A 39 4.06 -0.74 8.17
CA LEU A 39 3.85 -2.19 8.04
C LEU A 39 2.79 -2.42 6.97
N ALA A 40 3.08 -3.31 6.02
CA ALA A 40 2.10 -3.72 5.04
C ALA A 40 2.12 -5.23 4.81
N THR A 41 0.95 -5.74 4.44
CA THR A 41 0.76 -7.13 4.05
C THR A 41 -0.08 -7.19 2.78
N ILE A 42 0.23 -8.13 1.89
CA ILE A 42 -0.67 -8.48 0.79
C ILE A 42 -1.93 -9.13 1.37
N GLY A 43 -3.10 -8.72 0.87
CA GLY A 43 -4.36 -9.26 1.33
C GLY A 43 -5.56 -8.62 0.63
N LEU A 44 -6.62 -9.39 0.45
CA LEU A 44 -7.88 -8.88 -0.08
C LEU A 44 -8.49 -7.86 0.87
N THR A 45 -9.25 -6.90 0.32
CA THR A 45 -9.94 -5.86 1.07
C THR A 45 -11.31 -6.31 1.61
N GLY A 46 -11.83 -7.42 1.10
CA GLY A 46 -13.02 -8.12 1.59
C GLY A 46 -12.70 -9.15 2.68
N SER A 47 -13.72 -9.94 3.06
CA SER A 47 -13.65 -10.99 4.08
C SER A 47 -13.78 -12.41 3.54
N ALA A 48 -13.77 -12.58 2.22
CA ALA A 48 -13.90 -13.87 1.55
C ALA A 48 -12.74 -14.11 0.56
N GLY A 49 -12.25 -15.35 0.52
CA GLY A 49 -11.09 -15.75 -0.28
C GLY A 49 -9.77 -15.32 0.33
N VAL A 50 -8.68 -15.62 -0.37
CA VAL A 50 -7.31 -15.23 -0.01
C VAL A 50 -6.60 -14.66 -1.23
N SER A 51 -5.70 -13.71 -1.00
CA SER A 51 -4.81 -13.25 -2.07
C SER A 51 -3.86 -14.39 -2.45
N PRO A 52 -3.46 -14.54 -3.72
CA PRO A 52 -2.30 -15.36 -4.04
C PRO A 52 -1.06 -14.83 -3.29
N PRO A 53 -0.05 -15.69 -3.05
CA PRO A 53 1.16 -15.29 -2.35
C PRO A 53 1.98 -14.28 -3.17
N GLY A 54 2.91 -13.63 -2.48
CA GLY A 54 3.81 -12.63 -3.03
C GLY A 54 4.49 -11.82 -1.93
N GLU A 55 5.33 -10.89 -2.36
CA GLU A 55 6.12 -10.01 -1.51
C GLU A 55 5.64 -8.57 -1.61
N ILE A 56 5.84 -7.82 -0.53
CA ILE A 56 5.48 -6.41 -0.44
C ILE A 56 6.62 -5.62 0.18
N ALA A 57 6.92 -4.47 -0.41
CA ALA A 57 7.89 -3.51 0.09
C ALA A 57 7.21 -2.18 0.37
N VAL A 58 7.63 -1.50 1.43
CA VAL A 58 7.11 -0.19 1.83
C VAL A 58 8.23 0.77 2.19
N VAL A 59 8.05 2.03 1.84
CA VAL A 59 8.96 3.12 2.19
C VAL A 59 8.21 4.45 2.19
N GLY A 60 8.76 5.49 2.84
CA GLY A 60 8.24 6.85 2.69
C GLY A 60 8.30 7.32 1.23
N ARG A 61 7.36 8.16 0.82
CA ARG A 61 7.30 8.65 -0.56
C ARG A 61 8.32 9.78 -0.78
N ALA A 62 9.27 9.54 -1.68
CA ALA A 62 10.21 10.57 -2.12
C ALA A 62 9.47 11.84 -2.59
N GLY A 63 9.89 12.99 -2.05
CA GLY A 63 9.31 14.30 -2.37
C GLY A 63 7.95 14.58 -1.74
N ASN A 64 7.36 13.65 -0.97
CA ASN A 64 6.09 13.88 -0.28
C ASN A 64 6.13 13.37 1.16
N PRO A 65 6.25 14.27 2.17
CA PRO A 65 6.37 13.87 3.57
C PRO A 65 5.11 13.20 4.13
N ASN A 66 3.97 13.34 3.46
CA ASN A 66 2.70 12.76 3.87
C ASN A 66 2.43 11.42 3.16
N GLY A 67 3.36 10.93 2.34
CA GLY A 67 3.14 9.78 1.49
C GLY A 67 3.91 8.53 1.93
N VAL A 68 3.30 7.37 1.70
CA VAL A 68 3.96 6.06 1.69
C VAL A 68 3.94 5.53 0.27
N PHE A 69 5.08 5.03 -0.20
CA PHE A 69 5.20 4.25 -1.42
C PHE A 69 5.13 2.77 -1.08
N VAL A 70 4.34 2.03 -1.84
CA VAL A 70 4.16 0.59 -1.68
C VAL A 70 4.42 -0.10 -3.01
N GLN A 71 5.15 -1.21 -2.96
CA GLN A 71 5.34 -2.07 -4.12
C GLN A 71 4.96 -3.51 -3.80
N THR A 72 4.23 -4.17 -4.70
CA THR A 72 3.78 -5.56 -4.58
C THR A 72 4.31 -6.40 -5.73
N PHE A 73 4.61 -7.66 -5.42
CA PHE A 73 5.20 -8.61 -6.34
C PHE A 73 4.49 -9.96 -6.27
N THR A 74 4.60 -10.75 -7.34
CA THR A 74 4.44 -12.20 -7.28
C THR A 74 5.61 -12.84 -6.54
N SER A 75 5.46 -14.08 -6.06
CA SER A 75 6.56 -14.86 -5.45
C SER A 75 7.75 -15.16 -6.37
N ALA A 76 7.67 -14.79 -7.66
CA ALA A 76 8.81 -14.80 -8.59
C ALA A 76 9.57 -13.45 -8.62
N GLY A 77 9.20 -12.49 -7.77
CA GLY A 77 9.77 -11.14 -7.74
C GLY A 77 9.29 -10.22 -8.88
N VAL A 78 8.26 -10.62 -9.64
CA VAL A 78 7.69 -9.81 -10.73
C VAL A 78 6.67 -8.82 -10.15
N PRO A 79 6.74 -7.51 -10.46
CA PRO A 79 5.73 -6.54 -10.05
C PRO A 79 4.32 -6.98 -10.48
N ASP A 80 3.37 -6.92 -9.55
CA ASP A 80 2.00 -7.36 -9.82
C ASP A 80 1.01 -6.57 -8.99
N ASP A 81 -0.16 -6.29 -9.56
CA ASP A 81 -1.18 -5.49 -8.89
C ASP A 81 -1.88 -6.31 -7.81
N ARG A 82 -1.61 -6.00 -6.54
CA ARG A 82 -2.19 -6.70 -5.39
C ARG A 82 -2.89 -5.72 -4.46
N SER A 83 -4.03 -6.15 -3.93
CA SER A 83 -4.64 -5.48 -2.79
C SER A 83 -3.73 -5.64 -1.57
N PHE A 84 -3.70 -4.62 -0.72
CA PHE A 84 -2.86 -4.64 0.47
C PHE A 84 -3.48 -3.90 1.65
N HIS A 85 -3.03 -4.28 2.83
CA HIS A 85 -3.28 -3.59 4.09
C HIS A 85 -2.02 -2.82 4.44
N LEU A 86 -2.18 -1.57 4.89
CA LEU A 86 -1.09 -0.69 5.29
C LEU A 86 -1.44 -0.11 6.65
N HIS A 87 -0.51 -0.20 7.58
CA HIS A 87 -0.55 0.42 8.89
C HIS A 87 0.62 1.39 9.01
N VAL A 88 0.34 2.56 9.60
CA VAL A 88 1.32 3.60 9.90
C VAL A 88 1.21 3.92 11.38
N SER A 89 2.33 3.80 12.10
CA SER A 89 2.42 4.08 13.53
C SER A 89 3.48 5.14 13.76
N SER A 90 3.13 6.17 14.53
CA SER A 90 3.95 7.34 14.85
C SER A 90 4.33 7.37 16.32
#